data_AF-A0A834J7X0-F1
#
_entry.id   AF-A0A834J7X0-F1
#
_cell.length_a   1.000
_cell.length_b   1.000
_cell.length_c   1.000
_cell.angle_alpha   90.00
_cell.angle_beta   90.00
_cell.angle_gamma   90.00
#
_symmetry.space_group_name_H-M   'P 1'
#
loop_
_entity.id
_entity.type
_entity.pdbx_description
1 polymer ?
#
loop_
_entity_poly.entity_id
_entity_poly.type
_entity_poly.pdbx_seq_one_letter_code
_entity_poly.pdbx_strand_id
1 'polypeptide(L)'
;MEKSCRFHQNIPSLFIWKKFILYTDHDPLRWLFFFKDLDGQLIRCLERFQRYEFEVAHRGGKSHGNADGLSRRLCEEKQCSYSAKRKTMKERTNFGE
;
A
#
# COMPACT_ATOMS: atom_id res chain seq x y z
N MET A 1 6.32 4.55 -15.67
CA MET A 1 5.34 3.75 -14.90
C MET A 1 6.09 3.06 -13.75
N GLU A 2 6.55 3.82 -12.76
CA GLU A 2 7.16 3.23 -11.55
C GLU A 2 6.10 3.24 -10.45
N LYS A 3 5.27 2.20 -10.40
CA LYS A 3 4.38 1.99 -9.25
C LYS A 3 5.16 1.19 -8.21
N SER A 4 5.86 1.92 -7.34
CA SER A 4 6.48 1.39 -6.14
C SER A 4 5.42 0.68 -5.31
N CYS A 5 5.52 -0.65 -5.18
CA CYS A 5 4.79 -1.41 -4.17
C CYS A 5 5.33 -1.00 -2.78
N ARG A 6 4.81 0.10 -2.23
CA ARG A 6 5.09 0.52 -0.85
C ARG A 6 4.22 -0.27 0.13
N PHE A 7 4.40 -1.58 0.16
CA PHE A 7 3.86 -2.42 1.24
C PHE A 7 4.84 -2.42 2.41
N HIS A 8 4.72 -1.42 3.29
CA HIS A 8 5.50 -1.33 4.53
C HIS A 8 4.79 -1.95 5.74
N GLN A 9 3.76 -2.78 5.51
CA GLN A 9 2.98 -3.36 6.60
C GLN A 9 3.46 -4.78 6.90
N ASN A 10 3.80 -5.00 8.17
CA ASN A 10 4.12 -6.30 8.74
C ASN A 10 2.80 -7.09 8.81
N ILE A 11 2.63 -8.09 7.93
CA ILE A 11 1.44 -8.95 7.96
C ILE A 11 1.60 -9.90 9.16
N PRO A 12 0.63 -9.94 10.10
CA PRO A 12 0.75 -10.72 11.32
C PRO A 12 1.06 -12.20 11.07
N SER A 13 1.89 -12.80 11.92
CA SER A 13 2.31 -14.21 11.82
C SER A 13 1.14 -15.20 11.84
N LEU A 14 0.01 -14.81 12.45
CA LEU A 14 -1.24 -15.59 12.49
C LEU A 14 -1.82 -15.87 11.10
N PHE A 15 -1.46 -15.07 10.08
CA PHE A 15 -1.92 -15.26 8.70
C PHE A 15 -1.08 -16.28 7.91
N ILE A 16 0.04 -16.77 8.45
CA ILE A 16 0.88 -17.79 7.77
C ILE A 16 0.10 -19.11 7.59
N TRP A 17 -0.81 -19.42 8.52
CA TRP A 17 -1.53 -20.70 8.57
C TRP A 17 -3.00 -20.59 8.13
N LYS A 18 -3.41 -19.47 7.53
CA LYS A 18 -4.80 -19.21 7.16
C LYS A 18 -4.91 -18.59 5.78
N LYS A 19 -5.83 -19.12 4.97
CA LYS A 19 -6.25 -18.47 3.72
C LYS A 19 -7.03 -17.21 4.03
N PHE A 20 -6.72 -16.10 3.36
CA PHE A 20 -7.45 -14.85 3.48
C PHE A 20 -7.63 -14.14 2.14
N ILE A 21 -8.50 -13.13 2.10
CA ILE A 21 -8.71 -12.28 0.92
C ILE A 21 -7.97 -10.95 1.16
N LEU A 22 -7.05 -10.61 0.25
CA LEU A 22 -6.36 -9.34 0.22
C LEU A 22 -7.16 -8.36 -0.65
N TYR A 23 -7.80 -7.39 0.01
CA TYR A 23 -8.45 -6.28 -0.68
C TYR A 23 -7.45 -5.18 -1.03
N THR A 24 -7.44 -4.78 -2.30
CA THR A 24 -6.54 -3.72 -2.80
C THR A 24 -7.27 -2.82 -3.79
N ASP A 25 -6.91 -1.53 -3.81
CA ASP A 25 -7.29 -0.59 -4.87
C ASP A 25 -6.35 -0.66 -6.08
N HIS A 26 -5.38 -1.58 -6.06
CA HIS A 26 -4.39 -1.75 -7.08
C HIS A 26 -4.61 -3.05 -7.87
N ASP A 27 -5.45 -2.97 -8.90
CA ASP A 27 -5.81 -4.11 -9.76
C ASP A 27 -4.61 -4.91 -10.33
N PRO A 28 -3.47 -4.28 -10.73
CA PRO A 28 -2.31 -5.04 -11.21
C PRO A 28 -1.71 -6.02 -10.20
N LEU A 29 -2.00 -5.86 -8.90
CA LEU A 29 -1.54 -6.80 -7.87
C LEU A 29 -2.15 -8.19 -8.03
N ARG A 30 -3.34 -8.29 -8.65
CA ARG A 30 -3.96 -9.58 -9.00
C ARG A 30 -3.07 -10.42 -9.92
N TRP A 31 -2.32 -9.74 -10.78
CA TRP A 31 -1.48 -10.38 -11.80
C TRP A 31 -0.03 -10.56 -11.36
N LEU A 32 0.33 -10.14 -10.13
CA LEU A 32 1.72 -10.10 -9.66
C LEU A 32 2.41 -11.48 -9.77
N PHE A 33 1.70 -12.57 -9.51
CA PHE A 33 2.24 -13.93 -9.57
C PHE A 33 2.39 -14.50 -10.99
N PHE A 34 1.82 -13.85 -12.00
CA PHE A 34 1.83 -14.33 -13.39
C PHE A 34 2.92 -13.70 -14.25
N PHE A 35 3.62 -12.67 -13.74
CA PHE A 35 4.73 -12.06 -14.45
C PHE A 35 6.00 -12.90 -14.30
N LYS A 36 6.60 -13.25 -15.44
CA LYS A 36 7.84 -14.04 -15.51
C LYS A 36 9.08 -13.18 -15.22
N ASP A 37 9.03 -11.90 -15.61
CA ASP A 37 10.09 -10.92 -15.42
C ASP A 37 9.56 -9.80 -14.51
N LEU A 38 9.85 -9.90 -13.22
CA LEU A 38 9.58 -8.86 -12.24
C LEU A 38 10.92 -8.23 -11.85
N ASP A 39 11.00 -6.90 -11.79
CA ASP A 39 12.23 -6.20 -11.41
C ASP A 39 12.19 -5.65 -9.98
N GLY A 40 13.36 -5.62 -9.34
CA GLY A 40 13.68 -4.80 -8.17
C GLY A 40 12.65 -4.84 -7.03
N GLN A 41 11.87 -3.75 -6.87
CA GLN A 41 10.93 -3.59 -5.76
C GLN A 41 9.76 -4.59 -5.79
N LEU A 42 9.37 -5.08 -6.98
CA LEU A 42 8.27 -6.03 -7.12
C LEU A 42 8.66 -7.44 -6.67
N ILE A 43 9.89 -7.89 -6.94
CA ILE A 43 10.44 -9.16 -6.42
C ILE A 43 10.37 -9.16 -4.90
N ARG A 44 10.88 -8.11 -4.24
CA ARG A 44 10.86 -8.01 -2.77
C ARG A 44 9.46 -8.04 -2.16
N CYS A 45 8.46 -7.56 -2.91
CA CYS A 45 7.07 -7.67 -2.49
C CYS A 45 6.56 -9.09 -2.68
N LEU A 46 6.85 -9.71 -3.82
CA LEU A 46 6.50 -11.10 -4.10
C LEU A 46 7.08 -12.07 -3.05
N GLU A 47 8.36 -11.95 -2.69
CA GLU A 47 9.00 -12.77 -1.64
C GLU A 47 8.27 -12.70 -0.30
N ARG A 48 7.72 -11.53 0.04
CA ARG A 48 6.95 -11.36 1.28
C ARG A 48 5.57 -12.00 1.16
N PHE A 49 4.95 -11.95 -0.02
CA PHE A 49 3.64 -12.53 -0.26
C PHE A 49 3.66 -14.05 -0.46
N GLN A 50 4.73 -14.62 -1.01
CA GLN A 50 4.87 -16.07 -1.22
C GLN A 50 4.75 -16.91 0.06
N ARG A 51 4.94 -16.30 1.23
CA ARG A 51 4.81 -16.95 2.55
C ARG A 51 3.36 -17.12 3.02
N TYR A 52 2.42 -16.50 2.34
CA TYR A 52 1.01 -16.46 2.72
C TYR A 52 0.16 -17.06 1.62
N GLU A 53 -0.91 -17.74 2.01
CA GLU A 53 -1.93 -18.20 1.08
C GLU A 53 -3.08 -17.20 1.05
N PHE A 54 -3.29 -16.52 -0.08
CA PHE A 54 -4.34 -15.52 -0.20
C PHE A 54 -4.86 -15.35 -1.63
N GLU A 55 -6.05 -14.78 -1.73
CA GLU A 55 -6.67 -14.36 -2.99
C GLU A 55 -6.74 -12.83 -3.07
N VAL A 56 -6.49 -12.25 -4.24
CA VAL A 56 -6.53 -10.79 -4.44
C VAL A 56 -7.88 -10.36 -4.98
N ALA A 57 -8.59 -9.54 -4.20
CA ALA A 57 -9.84 -8.91 -4.61
C ALA A 57 -9.63 -7.41 -4.81
N HIS A 58 -9.85 -6.92 -6.03
CA HIS A 58 -9.85 -5.49 -6.28
C HIS A 58 -11.12 -4.83 -5.72
N ARG A 59 -10.95 -3.72 -5.03
CA ARG A 59 -12.04 -2.86 -4.54
C ARG A 59 -11.69 -1.41 -4.85
N GLY A 60 -12.65 -0.63 -5.37
CA GLY A 60 -12.40 0.76 -5.73
C GLY A 60 -11.88 1.59 -4.55
N GLY A 61 -10.93 2.49 -4.80
CA GLY A 61 -10.27 3.30 -3.75
C GLY A 61 -11.24 4.07 -2.84
N LYS A 62 -12.38 4.54 -3.38
CA LYS A 62 -13.45 5.21 -2.60
C LYS A 62 -14.01 4.34 -1.47
N SER A 63 -13.95 3.02 -1.61
CA SER A 63 -14.45 2.07 -0.61
C SER A 63 -13.39 1.62 0.39
N HIS A 64 -12.16 2.15 0.32
CA HIS A 64 -11.05 1.84 1.23
C HIS A 64 -10.90 2.83 2.39
N GLY A 65 -11.97 3.54 2.78
CA GLY A 65 -11.92 4.63 3.78
C GLY A 65 -11.13 4.30 5.05
N ASN A 66 -11.25 3.09 5.59
CA ASN A 66 -10.51 2.66 6.78
C ASN A 66 -8.99 2.60 6.52
N ALA A 67 -8.57 1.86 5.49
CA ALA A 67 -7.16 1.72 5.12
C ALA A 67 -6.54 3.06 4.71
N ASP A 68 -7.32 3.88 4.04
CA ASP A 68 -6.97 5.19 3.52
C ASP A 68 -6.82 6.23 4.65
N GLY A 69 -7.70 6.18 5.66
CA GLY A 69 -7.58 6.97 6.88
C GLY A 69 -6.35 6.60 7.69
N LEU A 70 -6.06 5.30 7.85
CA LEU A 70 -4.88 4.82 8.59
C LEU A 70 -3.56 5.15 7.87
N SER A 71 -3.49 4.94 6.55
CA SER A 71 -2.28 5.18 5.77
C SER A 71 -1.95 6.67 5.59
N ARG A 72 -2.98 7.53 5.63
CA ARG A 72 -2.81 8.99 5.53
C ARG A 72 -2.86 9.70 6.88
N ARG A 73 -2.94 8.97 7.99
CA ARG A 73 -2.90 9.56 9.32
C ARG A 73 -1.60 10.34 9.46
N LEU A 74 -1.73 11.65 9.70
CA LEU A 74 -0.57 12.49 9.97
C LEU A 74 0.01 12.03 11.31
N CYS A 75 1.32 11.83 11.35
CA CYS A 75 2.02 11.64 12.61
C CYS A 75 1.72 12.84 13.53
N GLU A 76 1.32 12.57 14.76
CA GLU A 76 1.14 13.60 15.80
C GLU A 76 2.48 14.10 16.36
N GLU A 77 3.56 13.33 16.14
CA GLU A 77 4.90 13.72 16.53
C GLU A 77 5.39 14.95 15.76
N LYS A 78 5.83 15.96 16.52
CA LYS A 78 6.30 17.26 16.02
C LYS A 78 7.47 17.17 15.02
N GLN A 79 8.14 16.02 14.91
CA GLN A 79 9.30 15.81 14.05
C GLN A 79 9.12 14.69 13.00
N CYS A 80 7.89 14.30 12.66
CA CYS A 80 7.70 13.33 11.58
C CYS A 80 7.92 13.99 10.19
N SER A 81 8.95 13.53 9.48
CA SER A 81 9.33 14.04 8.16
C SER A 81 8.25 13.81 7.09
N TYR A 82 7.37 12.82 7.28
CA TYR A 82 6.25 12.53 6.38
C TYR A 82 5.11 13.55 6.50
N SER A 83 4.77 14.01 7.72
CA SER A 83 3.73 15.02 7.93
C SER A 83 4.19 16.43 7.53
N ALA A 84 5.49 16.73 7.66
CA ALA A 84 6.09 18.00 7.20
C ALA A 84 5.95 18.20 5.68
N LYS A 85 6.17 17.15 4.87
CA LYS A 85 6.06 17.22 3.40
C LYS A 85 4.63 17.42 2.88
N ARG A 86 3.60 17.02 3.63
CA ARG A 86 2.19 17.21 3.22
C ARG A 86 1.64 18.59 3.57
N LYS A 87 2.13 19.22 4.65
CA LYS A 87 1.76 20.61 4.99
C LYS A 87 2.15 21.57 3.86
N THR A 88 3.40 21.46 3.39
CA THR A 88 3.94 22.28 2.30
C THR A 88 3.22 22.04 0.96
N MET A 89 2.70 20.83 0.73
CA MET A 89 1.92 20.51 -0.48
C MET A 89 0.48 21.08 -0.41
N LYS A 90 -0.16 21.08 0.77
CA LYS A 90 -1.49 21.69 0.98
C LYS A 90 -1.46 23.22 0.90
N GLU A 91 -0.40 23.86 1.39
CA GLU A 91 -0.24 25.31 1.32
C GLU A 91 -0.10 25.81 -0.14
N ARG A 92 0.50 25.01 -1.03
CA ARG A 92 0.62 25.33 -2.46
C ARG A 92 -0.70 25.21 -3.23
N THR A 93 -1.61 24.35 -2.80
CA THR A 93 -2.93 24.19 -3.45
C THR A 93 -3.96 25.24 -3.00
N ASN A 94 -3.65 26.03 -1.97
CA ASN A 94 -4.53 27.06 -1.42
C ASN A 94 -4.17 28.48 -1.90
N PHE A 95 -3.24 28.64 -2.85
CA PHE A 95 -2.82 29.94 -3.40
C PHE A 95 -3.42 30.18 -4.80
N GLY A 96 -4.68 29.78 -4.97
CA GLY A 96 -5.40 29.82 -6.25
C GLY A 96 -6.92 29.80 -6.07
N GLU A 97 -7.42 30.56 -5.10
CA GLU A 97 -8.77 31.13 -5.12
C GLU A 97 -8.66 32.66 -5.25
#